data_AF-T0ZBW2-F1
#
_entry.id   AF-T0ZBW2-F1
#
_cell.length_a   1.000
_cell.length_b   1.000
_cell.length_c   1.000
_cell.angle_alpha   90.00
_cell.angle_beta   90.00
_cell.angle_gamma   90.00
#
_symmetry.space_group_name_H-M   'P 1'
#
loop_
_entity.id
_entity.type
_entity.pdbx_description
1 polymer ?
#
loop_
_entity_poly.entity_id
_entity_poly.type
_entity_poly.pdbx_seq_one_letter_code
_entity_poly.pdbx_strand_id
1 'polypeptide(L)'
;MTTIMILYLTVDAYIRYRTTDGANIVEYLKDGIMPIALIGGLILIFGIYSDLTWPLQINSPSAAANSAFAGYNLLFFDPLVLMGIVTLSFAITVKYGHRLQTFGIMALYSGVFSMYYGWMGYLQNKSSEPFDMFLMYVAFGAVGILSYPLTLMADYSRYASKGVMKNITLLILLLFWIALIGSAV
;
A
#
# COMPACT_ATOMS: atom_id res chain seq x y z
N MET A 1 10.00 -0.98 6.93
CA MET A 1 9.63 0.01 7.99
C MET A 1 8.15 0.41 7.93
N THR A 2 7.63 0.81 6.77
CA THR A 2 6.19 1.13 6.56
C THR A 2 5.25 0.03 7.06
N THR A 3 5.54 -1.22 6.70
CA THR A 3 4.76 -2.39 7.12
C THR A 3 4.60 -2.48 8.63
N ILE A 4 5.70 -2.36 9.38
CA ILE A 4 5.69 -2.48 10.84
C ILE A 4 4.83 -1.39 11.47
N MET A 5 4.90 -0.16 10.93
CA MET A 5 4.09 0.95 11.40
C MET A 5 2.60 0.76 11.10
N ILE A 6 2.26 0.34 9.88
CA ILE A 6 0.87 0.07 9.48
C ILE A 6 0.30 -1.08 10.32
N LEU A 7 1.09 -2.14 10.55
CA LEU A 7 0.70 -3.26 11.38
C LEU A 7 0.46 -2.79 12.82
N TYR A 8 1.40 -2.05 13.41
CA TYR A 8 1.26 -1.49 14.76
C TYR A 8 0.00 -0.63 14.88
N LEU A 9 -0.24 0.29 13.95
CA LEU A 9 -1.40 1.19 13.99
C LEU A 9 -2.72 0.45 13.82
N THR A 10 -2.80 -0.52 12.90
CA THR A 10 -4.03 -1.30 12.68
C THR A 10 -4.33 -2.25 13.83
N VAL A 11 -3.30 -2.83 14.46
CA VAL A 11 -3.44 -3.66 15.66
C VAL A 11 -3.88 -2.83 16.86
N ASP A 12 -3.21 -1.70 17.14
CA ASP A 12 -3.56 -0.81 18.25
C ASP A 12 -4.98 -0.24 18.08
N ALA A 13 -5.33 0.20 16.87
CA ALA A 13 -6.68 0.64 16.52
C ALA A 13 -7.73 -0.46 16.75
N TYR A 14 -7.41 -1.71 16.39
CA TYR A 14 -8.31 -2.85 16.59
C TYR A 14 -8.50 -3.19 18.07
N ILE A 15 -7.42 -3.23 18.86
CA ILE A 15 -7.47 -3.49 20.30
C ILE A 15 -8.33 -2.42 20.98
N ARG A 16 -8.08 -1.14 20.70
CA ARG A 16 -8.81 -0.02 21.29
C ARG A 16 -10.27 0.01 20.89
N TYR A 17 -10.60 -0.31 19.64
CA TYR A 17 -11.98 -0.46 19.19
C TYR A 17 -12.73 -1.55 19.97
N ARG A 18 -12.04 -2.63 20.37
CA ARG A 18 -12.62 -3.71 21.16
C ARG A 18 -12.76 -3.34 22.65
N THR A 19 -11.81 -2.61 23.22
CA THR A 19 -11.79 -2.30 24.66
C THR A 19 -12.58 -1.05 25.03
N THR A 20 -12.59 -0.03 24.17
CA THR A 20 -13.19 1.28 24.44
C THR A 20 -14.48 1.40 23.63
N ASP A 21 -15.60 1.70 24.27
CA ASP A 21 -16.95 1.64 23.69
C ASP A 21 -17.16 2.51 22.43
N GLY A 22 -16.79 1.99 21.25
CA GLY A 22 -17.08 2.64 19.96
C GLY A 22 -16.23 3.87 19.70
N ALA A 23 -15.07 3.97 20.35
CA ALA A 23 -14.15 5.07 20.13
C ALA A 23 -13.79 5.18 18.64
N ASN A 24 -13.77 6.42 18.15
CA ASN A 24 -13.57 6.77 16.75
C ASN A 24 -12.21 6.22 16.29
N ILE A 25 -12.20 5.12 15.54
CA ILE A 25 -10.96 4.45 15.07
C ILE A 25 -10.00 5.45 14.42
N VAL A 26 -10.56 6.44 13.71
CA VAL A 26 -9.81 7.48 13.02
C VAL A 26 -9.00 8.36 13.98
N GLU A 27 -9.47 8.56 15.22
CA GLU A 27 -8.76 9.36 16.22
C GLU A 27 -7.45 8.69 16.64
N TYR A 28 -7.44 7.37 16.81
CA TYR A 28 -6.22 6.61 17.10
C TYR A 28 -5.26 6.55 15.91
N LEU A 29 -5.78 6.58 14.69
CA LEU A 29 -4.94 6.68 13.49
C LEU A 29 -4.20 8.02 13.40
N LYS A 30 -4.65 9.07 14.11
CA LYS A 30 -4.02 10.41 14.04
C LYS A 30 -2.61 10.44 14.60
N ASP A 31 -2.34 9.68 15.66
CA ASP A 31 -1.04 9.66 16.32
C ASP A 31 0.06 9.11 15.40
N GLY A 32 -0.31 8.25 14.45
CA GLY A 32 0.60 7.69 13.44
C GLY A 32 0.79 8.53 12.18
N ILE A 33 -0.02 9.58 11.96
CA ILE A 33 -0.05 10.29 10.68
C ILE A 33 1.30 10.90 10.34
N MET A 34 1.92 11.61 11.28
CA MET A 34 3.13 12.39 10.99
C MET A 34 4.29 11.51 10.50
N PRO A 35 4.65 10.40 11.18
CA PRO A 35 5.68 9.52 10.65
C PRO A 35 5.26 8.80 9.37
N ILE A 36 3.98 8.45 9.19
CA ILE A 36 3.50 7.87 7.92
C ILE A 36 3.63 8.87 6.76
N ALA A 37 3.26 10.13 6.98
CA ALA A 37 3.35 11.18 5.98
C ALA A 37 4.80 11.43 5.57
N LEU A 38 5.72 11.44 6.54
CA LEU A 38 7.14 11.60 6.28
C LEU A 38 7.69 10.43 5.46
N ILE A 39 7.35 9.20 5.83
CA ILE A 39 7.80 8.01 5.09
C ILE A 39 7.18 7.98 3.68
N GLY A 40 5.88 8.26 3.55
CA GLY A 40 5.21 8.35 2.25
C GLY A 40 5.80 9.44 1.35
N GLY A 41 6.16 10.59 1.94
CA GLY A 41 6.86 11.67 1.26
C GLY A 41 8.25 11.26 0.77
N LEU A 42 9.04 10.61 1.62
CA LEU A 42 10.35 10.09 1.23
C LEU A 42 10.23 9.04 0.11
N ILE A 43 9.30 8.09 0.24
CA ILE A 43 9.02 7.09 -0.80
C ILE A 43 8.68 7.78 -2.12
N LEU A 44 7.78 8.77 -2.10
CA LEU A 44 7.39 9.48 -3.32
C LEU A 44 8.57 10.22 -3.95
N ILE A 45 9.37 10.92 -3.15
CA ILE A 45 10.56 11.64 -3.63
C ILE A 45 11.56 10.66 -4.24
N PHE A 46 11.85 9.54 -3.57
CA PHE A 46 12.76 8.53 -4.10
C PHE A 46 12.20 7.84 -5.34
N GLY A 47 10.89 7.61 -5.42
CA GLY A 47 10.23 7.04 -6.59
C GLY A 47 10.35 7.94 -7.80
N ILE A 48 9.98 9.22 -7.65
CA ILE A 48 10.10 10.22 -8.72
C ILE A 48 11.57 10.42 -9.09
N TYR A 49 12.45 10.55 -8.10
CA TYR A 49 13.88 10.70 -8.37
C TYR A 49 14.43 9.50 -9.14
N SER A 50 14.06 8.28 -8.76
CA SER A 50 14.50 7.07 -9.47
C SER A 50 13.94 7.03 -10.89
N ASP A 51 12.66 7.35 -11.07
CA ASP A 51 12.06 7.42 -12.41
C ASP A 51 12.70 8.48 -13.32
N LEU A 52 13.17 9.60 -12.74
CA LEU A 52 13.87 10.67 -13.46
C LEU A 52 15.36 10.43 -13.68
N THR A 53 16.02 9.65 -12.81
CA THR A 53 17.46 9.36 -12.92
C THR A 53 17.77 8.10 -13.70
N TRP A 54 16.85 7.14 -13.71
CA TRP A 54 16.97 5.89 -14.45
C TRP A 54 16.49 5.89 -15.92
N PRO A 55 15.95 6.95 -16.56
CA PRO A 55 15.68 6.93 -17.99
C PRO A 55 16.97 6.97 -18.84
N LEU A 56 18.15 7.00 -18.20
CA LEU A 56 19.44 7.30 -18.82
C LEU A 56 20.26 6.12 -19.37
N GLN A 57 19.69 4.91 -19.55
CA GLN A 57 20.33 3.95 -20.47
C GLN A 57 20.08 4.30 -21.95
N ILE A 58 19.22 5.27 -22.26
CA ILE A 58 18.92 5.75 -23.63
C ILE A 58 20.17 6.26 -24.37
N ASN A 59 21.22 6.71 -23.66
CA ASN A 59 22.46 7.23 -24.26
C ASN A 59 23.66 6.27 -24.21
N SER A 60 23.48 5.02 -23.80
CA SER A 60 24.56 4.01 -23.86
C SER A 60 24.66 3.42 -25.28
N PRO A 61 25.87 3.23 -25.88
CA PRO A 61 26.05 2.94 -27.31
C PRO A 61 25.53 1.59 -27.83
N SER A 62 24.76 0.83 -27.05
CA SER A 62 24.22 -0.46 -27.47
C SER A 62 22.69 -0.44 -27.42
N ALA A 63 22.07 0.03 -28.50
CA ALA A 63 20.62 -0.04 -28.72
C ALA A 63 20.04 -1.48 -28.60
N ALA A 64 20.89 -2.51 -28.71
CA ALA A 64 20.54 -3.91 -28.51
C ALA A 64 20.56 -4.38 -27.03
N ALA A 65 21.29 -3.70 -26.13
CA ALA A 65 21.24 -3.98 -24.69
C ALA A 65 20.05 -3.26 -24.02
N ASN A 66 19.62 -2.13 -24.59
CA ASN A 66 18.54 -1.29 -24.06
C ASN A 66 17.13 -1.92 -24.18
N SER A 67 16.91 -2.87 -25.08
CA SER A 67 15.61 -3.55 -25.21
C SER A 67 15.33 -4.54 -24.08
N ALA A 68 16.37 -5.08 -23.43
CA ALA A 68 16.22 -5.95 -22.26
C ALA A 68 15.75 -5.16 -21.02
N PHE A 69 16.22 -3.91 -20.88
CA PHE A 69 15.88 -2.99 -19.78
C PHE A 69 14.70 -2.06 -20.09
N ALA A 70 14.15 -2.11 -21.31
CA ALA A 70 12.93 -1.40 -21.65
C ALA A 70 11.79 -1.84 -20.69
N GLY A 71 11.27 -0.89 -19.92
CA GLY A 71 10.21 -1.13 -18.93
C GLY A 71 10.68 -1.57 -17.54
N TYR A 72 11.99 -1.69 -17.28
CA TYR A 72 12.52 -1.97 -15.93
C TYR A 72 12.13 -0.87 -14.94
N ASN A 73 12.22 0.39 -15.37
CA ASN A 73 11.80 1.53 -14.54
C ASN A 73 10.32 1.48 -14.20
N LEU A 74 9.45 1.17 -15.16
CA LEU A 74 8.02 1.02 -14.89
C LEU A 74 7.73 -0.12 -13.92
N LEU A 75 8.46 -1.24 -14.06
CA LEU A 75 8.26 -2.39 -13.19
C LEU A 75 8.56 -2.03 -11.73
N PHE A 76 9.67 -1.35 -11.44
CA PHE A 76 10.15 -1.13 -10.06
C PHE A 76 9.83 0.25 -9.46
N PHE A 77 9.76 1.31 -10.27
CA PHE A 77 9.58 2.68 -9.77
C PHE A 77 8.12 3.15 -9.79
N ASP A 78 7.30 2.75 -10.78
CA ASP A 78 5.86 3.09 -10.76
C ASP A 78 5.16 2.61 -9.48
N PRO A 79 5.36 1.34 -9.01
CA PRO A 79 4.74 0.87 -7.79
C PRO A 79 5.24 1.64 -6.56
N LEU A 80 6.49 2.09 -6.57
CA LEU A 80 7.08 2.86 -5.48
C LEU A 80 6.49 4.28 -5.42
N VAL A 81 6.32 4.93 -6.57
CA VAL A 81 5.58 6.21 -6.70
C VAL A 81 4.14 6.04 -6.23
N LEU A 82 3.44 5.01 -6.70
CA LEU A 82 2.08 4.71 -6.30
C LEU A 82 1.97 4.43 -4.79
N MET A 83 2.92 3.70 -4.20
CA MET A 83 3.00 3.48 -2.75
C MET A 83 3.15 4.81 -2.00
N GLY A 84 4.00 5.71 -2.47
CA GLY A 84 4.18 7.05 -1.91
C GLY A 84 2.88 7.87 -1.94
N ILE A 85 2.21 7.89 -3.11
CA ILE A 85 0.93 8.57 -3.30
C ILE A 85 -0.15 8.00 -2.38
N VAL A 86 -0.27 6.68 -2.31
CA VAL A 86 -1.26 5.98 -1.47
C VAL A 86 -0.99 6.28 0.01
N THR A 87 0.26 6.20 0.45
CA THR A 87 0.67 6.48 1.84
C THR A 87 0.41 7.94 2.25
N LEU A 88 0.74 8.89 1.37
CA LEU A 88 0.44 10.31 1.60
C LEU A 88 -1.06 10.59 1.58
N SER A 89 -1.80 9.98 0.64
CA SER A 89 -3.26 10.11 0.56
C SER A 89 -3.94 9.61 1.83
N PHE A 90 -3.45 8.51 2.42
CA PHE A 90 -3.89 8.06 3.74
C PHE A 90 -3.66 9.13 4.80
N ALA A 91 -2.42 9.60 4.93
CA ALA A 91 -2.05 10.59 5.94
C ALA A 91 -2.87 11.88 5.84
N ILE A 92 -3.07 12.40 4.63
CA ILE A 92 -3.91 13.58 4.34
C ILE A 92 -5.36 13.29 4.74
N THR A 93 -5.91 12.15 4.33
CA THR A 93 -7.31 11.79 4.61
C THR A 93 -7.59 11.73 6.12
N VAL A 94 -6.71 11.08 6.89
CA VAL A 94 -6.87 11.00 8.35
C VAL A 94 -6.67 12.38 9.00
N LYS A 95 -5.70 13.18 8.54
CA LYS A 95 -5.38 14.51 9.11
C LYS A 95 -6.56 15.48 8.98
N TYR A 96 -7.18 15.53 7.81
CA TYR A 96 -8.32 16.40 7.53
C TYR A 96 -9.67 15.78 7.90
N GLY A 97 -9.67 14.53 8.38
CA GLY A 97 -10.88 13.84 8.81
C GLY A 97 -11.84 13.49 7.66
N HIS A 98 -11.36 13.47 6.43
CA HIS A 98 -12.11 13.01 5.26
C HIS A 98 -12.47 11.53 5.37
N ARG A 99 -13.37 11.06 4.50
CA ARG A 99 -13.77 9.64 4.44
C ARG A 99 -12.59 8.80 3.96
N LEU A 100 -12.24 7.76 4.72
CA LEU A 100 -11.16 6.82 4.40
C LEU A 100 -11.41 6.06 3.09
N GLN A 101 -12.67 5.90 2.67
CA GLN A 101 -13.03 5.27 1.39
C GLN A 101 -12.33 5.90 0.19
N THR A 102 -12.06 7.22 0.22
CA THR A 102 -11.42 7.94 -0.91
C THR A 102 -9.99 7.47 -1.10
N PHE A 103 -9.25 7.31 0.00
CA PHE A 103 -7.94 6.67 -0.01
C PHE A 103 -8.04 5.17 -0.34
N GLY A 104 -9.06 4.48 0.18
CA GLY A 104 -9.26 3.06 -0.07
C GLY A 104 -9.41 2.72 -1.56
N ILE A 105 -10.09 3.55 -2.34
CA ILE A 105 -10.21 3.36 -3.80
C ILE A 105 -8.84 3.51 -4.48
N MET A 106 -8.04 4.47 -4.06
CA MET A 106 -6.67 4.64 -4.59
C MET A 106 -5.77 3.46 -4.22
N ALA A 107 -5.88 2.95 -2.99
CA ALA A 107 -5.16 1.76 -2.54
C ALA A 107 -5.57 0.51 -3.33
N LEU A 108 -6.87 0.34 -3.60
CA LEU A 108 -7.40 -0.74 -4.42
C LEU A 108 -6.82 -0.70 -5.83
N TYR A 109 -6.88 0.47 -6.48
CA TYR A 109 -6.34 0.66 -7.82
C TYR A 109 -4.84 0.36 -7.87
N SER A 110 -4.06 0.98 -6.96
CA SER A 110 -2.63 0.71 -6.83
C SER A 110 -2.32 -0.77 -6.61
N GLY A 111 -3.15 -1.46 -5.81
CA GLY A 111 -2.98 -2.88 -5.54
C GLY A 111 -3.18 -3.76 -6.78
N VAL A 112 -4.22 -3.48 -7.57
CA VAL A 112 -4.47 -4.19 -8.85
C VAL A 112 -3.33 -3.95 -9.84
N PHE A 113 -2.87 -2.71 -9.97
CA PHE A 113 -1.75 -2.38 -10.86
C PHE A 113 -0.45 -3.06 -10.42
N SER A 114 -0.19 -3.11 -9.12
CA SER A 114 0.97 -3.82 -8.58
C SER A 114 0.93 -5.31 -8.93
N MET A 115 -0.21 -5.99 -8.75
CA MET A 115 -0.34 -7.39 -9.16
C MET A 115 -0.10 -7.57 -10.66
N TYR A 116 -0.63 -6.68 -11.48
CA TYR A 116 -0.43 -6.71 -12.94
C TYR A 116 1.05 -6.55 -13.32
N TYR A 117 1.75 -5.59 -12.71
CA TYR A 117 3.18 -5.40 -12.92
C TYR A 117 3.99 -6.62 -12.49
N GLY A 118 3.70 -7.18 -11.32
CA GLY A 118 4.32 -8.42 -10.84
C GLY A 118 4.11 -9.59 -11.80
N TRP A 119 2.89 -9.77 -12.30
CA TRP A 119 2.56 -10.80 -13.27
C TRP A 119 3.33 -10.64 -14.58
N MET A 120 3.38 -9.42 -15.12
CA MET A 120 4.12 -9.13 -16.34
C MET A 120 5.63 -9.30 -16.16
N GLY A 121 6.17 -8.89 -15.01
CA GLY A 121 7.58 -9.09 -14.65
C GLY A 121 7.94 -10.57 -14.50
N TYR A 122 7.04 -11.38 -13.97
CA TYR A 122 7.19 -12.84 -13.87
C TYR A 122 7.26 -13.49 -15.26
N LEU A 123 6.28 -13.21 -16.12
CA LEU A 123 6.24 -13.77 -17.48
C LEU A 123 7.48 -13.41 -18.32
N GLN A 124 8.07 -12.25 -18.06
CA GLN A 124 9.22 -11.73 -18.79
C GLN A 124 10.58 -12.02 -18.11
N ASN A 125 10.60 -12.75 -16.98
CA ASN A 125 11.80 -13.04 -16.20
C ASN A 125 12.69 -11.82 -15.95
N LYS A 126 12.09 -10.70 -15.52
CA LYS A 126 12.80 -9.41 -15.32
C LYS A 126 13.64 -9.35 -14.03
N SER A 127 13.62 -10.39 -13.20
CA SER A 127 14.38 -10.55 -11.96
C SER A 127 15.18 -11.86 -11.99
N SER A 128 16.27 -11.94 -11.22
CA SER A 128 16.99 -13.19 -10.97
C SER A 128 16.13 -14.23 -10.24
N GLU A 129 15.16 -13.76 -9.46
CA GLU A 129 14.18 -14.56 -8.72
C GLU A 129 12.77 -14.08 -9.10
N PRO A 130 12.26 -14.45 -10.30
CA PRO A 130 10.98 -13.95 -10.82
C PRO A 130 9.79 -14.32 -9.93
N PHE A 131 9.83 -15.50 -9.34
CA PHE A 131 8.75 -16.01 -8.50
C PHE A 131 8.64 -15.23 -7.18
N ASP A 132 9.77 -14.93 -6.53
CA ASP A 132 9.79 -14.20 -5.27
C ASP A 132 9.35 -12.75 -5.49
N MET A 133 9.82 -12.12 -6.56
CA MET A 133 9.32 -10.82 -7.00
C MET A 133 7.80 -10.88 -7.22
N PHE A 134 7.29 -11.85 -7.97
CA PHE A 134 5.86 -11.99 -8.21
C PHE A 134 5.05 -12.10 -6.90
N LEU A 135 5.48 -12.95 -5.97
CA LEU A 135 4.81 -13.10 -4.68
C LEU A 135 4.81 -11.80 -3.88
N MET A 136 5.91 -11.05 -3.88
CA MET A 136 5.98 -9.74 -3.24
C MET A 136 4.95 -8.76 -3.83
N TYR A 137 4.83 -8.69 -5.16
CA TYR A 137 3.83 -7.85 -5.84
C TYR A 137 2.40 -8.30 -5.56
N VAL A 138 2.15 -9.60 -5.48
CA VAL A 138 0.84 -10.15 -5.09
C VAL A 138 0.50 -9.79 -3.66
N ALA A 139 1.43 -9.96 -2.73
CA ALA A 139 1.23 -9.62 -1.32
C ALA A 139 0.98 -8.11 -1.15
N PHE A 140 1.80 -7.27 -1.76
CA PHE A 140 1.61 -5.82 -1.76
C PHE A 140 0.28 -5.41 -2.42
N GLY A 141 -0.06 -6.04 -3.55
CA GLY A 141 -1.33 -5.83 -4.23
C GLY A 141 -2.53 -6.19 -3.35
N ALA A 142 -2.43 -7.30 -2.61
CA ALA A 142 -3.47 -7.78 -1.71
C ALA A 142 -3.68 -6.82 -0.54
N VAL A 143 -2.61 -6.22 0.00
CA VAL A 143 -2.69 -5.13 0.99
C VAL A 143 -3.51 -3.97 0.43
N GLY A 144 -3.22 -3.52 -0.80
CA GLY A 144 -3.96 -2.45 -1.46
C GLY A 144 -5.45 -2.78 -1.64
N ILE A 145 -5.76 -3.97 -2.16
CA ILE A 145 -7.13 -4.44 -2.38
C ILE A 145 -7.90 -4.56 -1.07
N LEU A 146 -7.31 -5.17 -0.04
CA LEU A 146 -7.95 -5.37 1.27
C LEU A 146 -8.04 -4.09 2.10
N SER A 147 -7.24 -3.07 1.79
CA SER A 147 -7.36 -1.74 2.40
C SER A 147 -8.72 -1.11 2.10
N TYR A 148 -9.28 -1.30 0.90
CA TYR A 148 -10.57 -0.71 0.55
C TYR A 148 -11.74 -1.15 1.45
N PRO A 149 -12.06 -2.45 1.59
CA PRO A 149 -13.12 -2.88 2.50
C PRO A 149 -12.83 -2.48 3.96
N LEU A 150 -11.56 -2.47 4.39
CA LEU A 150 -11.20 -1.99 5.72
C LEU A 150 -11.51 -0.50 5.91
N THR A 151 -11.25 0.33 4.90
CA THR A 151 -11.58 1.77 4.97
C THR A 151 -13.08 2.02 5.01
N LEU A 152 -13.88 1.23 4.28
CA LEU A 152 -15.35 1.28 4.36
C LEU A 152 -15.84 0.91 5.76
N MET A 153 -15.25 -0.12 6.37
CA MET A 153 -15.58 -0.56 7.73
C MET A 153 -15.17 0.48 8.77
N ALA A 154 -14.01 1.10 8.62
CA ALA A 154 -13.55 2.18 9.49
C ALA A 154 -14.47 3.41 9.39
N ASP A 155 -14.85 3.81 8.17
CA ASP A 155 -15.81 4.89 7.96
C ASP A 155 -17.20 4.54 8.53
N TYR A 156 -17.67 3.30 8.34
CA TYR A 156 -18.95 2.84 8.89
C TYR A 156 -18.96 2.85 10.43
N SER A 157 -17.86 2.44 11.06
CA SER A 157 -17.70 2.49 12.52
C SER A 157 -17.79 3.90 13.11
N ARG A 158 -17.58 4.92 12.27
CA ARG A 158 -17.71 6.34 12.62
C ARG A 158 -19.18 6.78 12.75
N TYR A 159 -20.10 6.09 12.10
CA TYR A 159 -21.51 6.49 11.96
C TYR A 159 -22.51 5.48 12.54
N ALA A 160 -22.16 4.20 12.69
CA ALA A 160 -23.07 3.15 13.13
C ALA A 160 -22.81 2.67 14.57
N SER A 161 -23.87 2.31 15.30
CA SER A 161 -23.76 1.73 16.65
C SER A 161 -23.18 0.30 16.61
N LYS A 162 -22.49 -0.08 17.70
CA LYS A 162 -21.82 -1.38 17.85
C LYS A 162 -22.75 -2.54 17.49
N GLY A 163 -22.34 -3.39 16.53
CA GLY A 163 -22.89 -4.76 16.46
C GLY A 163 -22.91 -5.43 15.10
N VAL A 164 -22.95 -4.69 13.99
CA VAL A 164 -23.40 -5.29 12.71
C VAL A 164 -22.31 -6.08 11.95
N MET A 165 -21.01 -5.86 12.19
CA MET A 165 -19.94 -6.47 11.37
C MET A 165 -18.77 -7.08 12.16
N LYS A 166 -19.02 -7.95 13.14
CA LYS A 166 -17.92 -8.49 13.98
C LYS A 166 -17.05 -9.56 13.28
N ASN A 167 -17.65 -10.48 12.51
CA ASN A 167 -16.91 -11.66 12.00
C ASN A 167 -16.25 -11.40 10.64
N ILE A 168 -16.95 -10.74 9.71
CA ILE A 168 -16.41 -10.45 8.37
C ILE A 168 -15.27 -9.42 8.46
N THR A 169 -15.41 -8.39 9.29
CA THR A 169 -14.34 -7.41 9.53
C THR A 169 -13.09 -8.06 10.09
N LEU A 170 -13.24 -9.01 11.00
CA LEU A 170 -12.10 -9.75 11.57
C LEU A 170 -11.40 -10.60 10.52
N LEU A 171 -12.16 -11.31 9.68
CA LEU A 171 -11.60 -12.09 8.57
C LEU A 171 -10.81 -11.21 7.61
N ILE A 172 -11.38 -10.09 7.17
CA ILE A 172 -10.72 -9.15 6.26
C ILE A 172 -9.47 -8.55 6.89
N LEU A 173 -9.53 -8.19 8.17
CA LEU A 173 -8.38 -7.65 8.91
C LEU A 173 -7.25 -8.69 9.04
N LEU A 174 -7.58 -9.95 9.32
CA LEU A 174 -6.60 -11.04 9.36
C LEU A 174 -5.95 -11.26 7.98
N LEU A 175 -6.75 -11.32 6.92
CA LEU A 175 -6.23 -11.43 5.56
C LEU A 175 -5.32 -10.25 5.20
N PHE A 176 -5.71 -9.05 5.63
CA PHE A 176 -4.90 -7.85 5.44
C PHE A 176 -3.56 -7.95 6.17
N TRP A 177 -3.52 -8.41 7.42
CA TRP A 177 -2.26 -8.58 8.15
C TRP A 177 -1.37 -9.67 7.56
N ILE A 178 -1.94 -10.78 7.07
CA ILE A 178 -1.20 -11.84 6.38
C ILE A 178 -0.56 -11.27 5.12
N ALA A 179 -1.33 -10.57 4.28
CA ALA A 179 -0.82 -9.91 3.09
C ALA A 179 0.27 -8.86 3.42
N LEU A 180 0.05 -8.11 4.50
CA LEU A 180 0.98 -7.07 4.97
C LEU A 180 2.31 -7.68 5.40
N ILE A 181 2.30 -8.76 6.18
CA ILE A 181 3.50 -9.49 6.57
C ILE A 181 4.18 -10.09 5.33
N GLY A 182 3.42 -10.70 4.42
CA GLY A 182 3.94 -11.26 3.18
C GLY A 182 4.60 -10.21 2.28
N SER A 183 4.14 -8.95 2.30
CA SER A 183 4.75 -7.86 1.54
C SER A 183 6.06 -7.33 2.13
N ALA A 184 6.44 -7.77 3.32
CA ALA A 184 7.63 -7.31 4.04
C ALA A 184 8.80 -8.30 4.01
N VAL A 185 8.58 -9.48 3.42
CA VAL A 185 9.55 -10.52 3.16
C VAL A 185 10.00 -10.40 1.71
#